data_AF-A0A099SFF4-F1
#
_entry.id   AF-A0A099SFF4-F1
#
_cell.length_a   1.000
_cell.length_b   1.000
_cell.length_c   1.000
_cell.angle_alpha   90.00
_cell.angle_beta   90.00
_cell.angle_gamma   90.00
#
_symmetry.space_group_name_H-M   'P 1'
#
loop_
_entity.id
_entity.type
_entity.pdbx_description
1 polymer ?
#
loop_
_entity_poly.entity_id
_entity_poly.type
_entity_poly.pdbx_seq_one_letter_code
_entity_poly.pdbx_strand_id
1 'polypeptide(L)'
;MNDLISDRNPLVIAAEINTIKYQTRKVLLASAIEIGRRLKEAKELLPHGEWGKWLVESCSYSKKTAEKLLRIFDAYGTQEPPNLNFTQAYILLGVPEEERAQFMAEIDVEGLSTRELQKAVKERSQALQERDQALQEKTELRQALSEQESQITQLTTERNHLKTKAEQLSKSQGEQETKAVNLEKKLESLKKSTSYEGLQKINKNLIAAQHKTNANQIAFLYESLDKTFKQLVWELSSFADKDKDTYEVYKSKVLDFLTKGLKETI
;
A
#
# COMPACT_ATOMS: atom_id res chain seq x y z
N MET A 1 73.87 52.16 40.54
CA MET A 1 73.49 51.30 41.68
C MET A 1 73.02 49.99 41.07
N ASN A 2 73.82 48.94 41.29
CA ASN A 2 73.71 47.54 40.89
C ASN A 2 72.76 47.14 39.75
N ASP A 3 73.40 46.64 38.69
CA ASP A 3 72.98 45.48 37.91
C ASP A 3 72.07 44.54 38.72
N LEU A 4 70.76 44.72 38.57
CA LEU A 4 69.80 43.63 38.69
C LEU A 4 69.88 42.82 37.39
N ILE A 5 71.05 42.24 37.14
CA ILE A 5 71.13 41.06 36.28
C ILE A 5 70.37 40.00 37.08
N SER A 6 69.06 39.91 36.83
CA SER A 6 68.29 38.71 37.15
C SER A 6 69.11 37.57 36.56
N ASP A 7 69.69 36.71 37.42
CA ASP A 7 70.55 35.61 37.02
C ASP A 7 69.94 34.93 35.80
N ARG A 8 70.61 35.07 34.65
CA ARG A 8 70.09 34.56 33.38
C ARG A 8 69.98 33.05 33.49
N ASN A 9 68.76 32.59 33.71
CA ASN A 9 68.40 31.21 33.97
C ASN A 9 67.63 30.67 32.75
N PRO A 10 67.85 29.41 32.32
CA PRO A 10 67.03 28.74 31.31
C PRO A 10 65.50 28.92 31.49
N LEU A 11 64.99 28.97 32.73
CA LEU A 11 63.58 29.23 33.04
C LEU A 11 63.13 30.65 32.64
N VAL A 12 63.95 31.66 32.90
CA VAL A 12 63.67 33.05 32.52
C VAL A 12 63.70 33.18 31.00
N ILE A 13 64.70 32.59 30.34
CA ILE A 13 64.79 32.55 28.87
C ILE A 13 63.59 31.82 28.26
N ALA A 14 63.15 30.71 28.86
CA ALA A 14 61.95 30.00 28.41
C ALA A 14 60.69 30.88 28.53
N ALA A 15 60.53 31.63 29.62
CA ALA A 15 59.43 32.57 29.81
C ALA A 15 59.46 33.71 28.78
N GLU A 16 60.64 34.28 28.49
CA GLU A 16 60.84 35.29 27.43
C GLU A 16 60.45 34.74 26.05
N ILE A 17 60.95 33.55 25.68
CA ILE A 17 60.61 32.87 24.43
C ILE A 17 59.10 32.64 24.32
N ASN A 18 58.45 32.18 25.40
CA ASN A 18 57.02 31.94 25.42
C ASN A 18 56.20 33.24 25.30
N THR A 19 56.69 34.33 25.90
CA THR A 19 56.09 35.67 25.77
C THR A 19 56.16 36.15 24.32
N ILE A 20 57.32 36.03 23.67
CA ILE A 20 57.50 36.38 22.25
C ILE A 20 56.58 35.54 21.37
N LYS A 21 56.50 34.23 21.60
CA LYS A 21 55.59 33.33 20.87
C LYS A 21 54.14 33.76 21.03
N TYR A 22 53.71 34.07 22.25
CA TYR A 22 52.36 34.53 22.54
C TYR A 22 52.02 35.82 21.78
N GLN A 23 52.85 36.84 21.89
CA GLN A 23 52.66 38.13 21.22
C GLN A 23 52.65 37.97 19.69
N THR A 24 53.57 37.18 19.15
CA THR A 24 53.67 36.92 17.71
C THR A 24 52.41 36.24 17.17
N ARG A 25 51.83 35.28 17.91
CA ARG A 25 50.56 34.63 17.50
C ARG A 25 49.43 35.65 17.35
N LYS A 26 49.25 36.53 18.33
CA LYS A 26 48.21 37.56 18.32
C LYS A 26 48.38 38.52 17.14
N VAL A 27 49.61 38.99 16.91
CA VAL A 27 49.93 39.89 15.78
C VAL A 27 49.68 39.21 14.44
N LEU A 28 50.08 37.93 14.29
CA LEU A 28 49.91 37.20 13.04
C LEU A 28 48.43 36.99 12.71
N LEU A 29 47.60 36.63 13.68
CA LEU A 29 46.15 36.45 13.48
C LEU A 29 45.48 37.79 13.10
N ALA A 30 45.78 38.87 13.84
CA ALA A 30 45.25 40.19 13.53
C ALA A 30 45.67 40.67 12.13
N SER A 31 46.93 40.43 11.75
CA SER A 31 47.44 40.74 10.41
C SER A 31 46.72 39.93 9.34
N ALA A 32 46.47 38.64 9.58
CA ALA A 32 45.74 37.78 8.66
C ALA A 32 44.30 38.25 8.43
N ILE A 33 43.60 38.69 9.48
CA ILE A 33 42.25 39.28 9.40
C ILE A 33 42.27 40.55 8.58
N GLU A 34 43.22 41.45 8.83
CA GLU A 34 43.35 42.71 8.10
C GLU A 34 43.69 42.48 6.62
N ILE A 35 44.56 41.53 6.31
CA ILE A 35 44.84 41.12 4.93
C ILE A 35 43.55 40.58 4.28
N GLY A 36 42.80 39.72 4.97
CA GLY A 36 41.51 39.23 4.50
C GLY A 36 40.52 40.36 4.18
N ARG A 37 40.46 41.40 5.02
CA ARG A 37 39.67 42.61 4.78
C ARG A 37 40.05 43.32 3.48
N ARG A 38 41.35 43.56 3.26
CA ARG A 38 41.85 44.20 2.01
C ARG A 38 41.65 43.32 0.79
N LEU A 39 41.78 42.01 0.95
CA LEU A 39 41.49 41.06 -0.13
C LEU A 39 40.03 41.12 -0.53
N LYS A 40 39.10 41.28 0.42
CA LYS A 40 37.66 41.41 0.14
C LYS A 40 37.36 42.70 -0.63
N GLU A 41 37.91 43.82 -0.18
CA GLU A 41 37.82 45.12 -0.86
C GLU A 41 38.39 45.06 -2.30
N ALA A 42 39.60 44.52 -2.47
CA ALA A 42 40.20 44.38 -3.80
C ALA A 42 39.38 43.47 -4.73
N LYS A 43 38.77 42.40 -4.20
CA LYS A 43 37.95 41.47 -4.96
C LYS A 43 36.67 42.13 -5.51
N GLU A 44 36.14 43.14 -4.83
CA GLU A 44 34.97 43.92 -5.27
C GLU A 44 35.33 44.94 -6.37
N LEU A 45 36.57 45.43 -6.38
CA LEU A 45 37.05 46.42 -7.36
C LEU A 45 37.60 45.79 -8.66
N LEU A 46 37.96 44.51 -8.64
CA LEU A 46 38.58 43.83 -9.77
C LEU A 46 37.55 43.31 -10.78
N PRO A 47 37.80 43.45 -12.10
CA PRO A 47 36.98 42.81 -13.13
C PRO A 47 36.93 41.28 -13.00
N HIS A 48 35.83 40.69 -13.47
CA HIS A 48 35.68 39.23 -13.52
C HIS A 48 36.84 38.57 -14.28
N GLY A 49 37.45 37.53 -13.68
CA GLY A 49 38.55 36.77 -14.27
C GLY A 49 39.95 37.22 -13.84
N GLU A 50 40.14 38.48 -13.44
CA GLU A 50 41.47 39.04 -13.12
C GLU A 50 41.96 38.68 -11.70
N TRP A 51 41.06 38.26 -10.81
CA TRP A 51 41.37 37.95 -9.40
C TRP A 51 42.59 37.04 -9.22
N GLY A 52 42.66 35.96 -9.99
CA GLY A 52 43.74 34.98 -9.86
C GLY A 52 45.12 35.52 -10.24
N LYS A 53 45.16 36.36 -11.28
CA LYS A 53 46.39 36.98 -11.78
C LYS A 53 46.87 38.06 -10.81
N TRP A 54 45.95 38.93 -10.39
CA TRP A 54 46.22 39.99 -9.42
C TRP A 54 46.80 39.45 -8.10
N LEU A 55 46.25 38.35 -7.57
CA LEU A 55 46.78 37.73 -6.35
C LEU A 55 48.25 37.33 -6.45
N VAL A 56 48.65 36.76 -7.59
CA VAL A 56 50.02 36.30 -7.81
C VAL A 56 50.95 37.49 -8.03
N GLU A 57 50.57 38.40 -8.93
CA GLU A 57 51.43 39.51 -9.36
C GLU A 57 51.54 40.63 -8.33
N SER A 58 50.46 40.97 -7.63
CA SER A 58 50.40 42.13 -6.72
C SER A 58 50.60 41.77 -5.24
N CYS A 59 50.22 40.54 -4.83
CA CYS A 59 50.25 40.14 -3.42
C CYS A 59 51.12 38.90 -3.15
N SER A 60 51.68 38.25 -4.18
CA SER A 60 52.42 36.99 -4.04
C SER A 60 51.64 35.88 -3.32
N TYR A 61 50.32 35.83 -3.50
CA TYR A 61 49.43 34.83 -2.90
C TYR A 61 48.91 33.82 -3.91
N SER A 62 48.76 32.57 -3.45
CA SER A 62 47.94 31.59 -4.14
C SER A 62 46.46 31.86 -3.89
N LYS A 63 45.58 31.43 -4.81
CA LYS A 63 44.12 31.44 -4.60
C LYS A 63 43.72 30.77 -3.29
N LYS A 64 44.35 29.64 -2.96
CA LYS A 64 44.09 28.87 -1.72
C LYS A 64 44.46 29.67 -0.47
N THR A 65 45.58 30.39 -0.49
CA THR A 65 45.99 31.25 0.64
C THR A 65 45.03 32.41 0.83
N ALA A 66 44.71 33.12 -0.27
CA ALA A 66 43.76 34.24 -0.24
C ALA A 66 42.39 33.81 0.28
N GLU A 67 41.89 32.64 -0.16
CA GLU A 67 40.63 32.08 0.32
C GLU A 67 40.63 31.81 1.84
N LYS A 68 41.73 31.27 2.39
CA LYS A 68 41.83 31.07 3.84
C LYS A 68 41.79 32.40 4.61
N LEU A 69 42.49 33.42 4.11
CA LEU A 69 42.53 34.75 4.72
C LEU A 69 41.15 35.43 4.67
N LEU A 70 40.45 35.33 3.55
CA LEU A 70 39.07 35.80 3.40
C LEU A 70 38.14 35.11 4.41
N ARG A 71 38.18 33.78 4.52
CA ARG A 71 37.35 33.03 5.48
C ARG A 71 37.62 33.39 6.94
N ILE A 72 38.88 33.63 7.29
CA ILE A 72 39.26 34.11 8.62
C ILE A 72 38.68 35.50 8.88
N PHE A 73 38.77 36.40 7.90
CA PHE A 73 38.16 37.72 8.01
C PHE A 73 36.63 37.64 8.14
N ASP A 74 35.95 36.83 7.32
CA ASP A 74 34.49 36.70 7.39
C ASP A 74 34.02 36.18 8.76
N ALA A 75 34.81 35.31 9.41
CA ALA A 75 34.46 34.74 10.71
C ALA A 75 34.89 35.57 11.94
N TYR A 76 36.01 36.29 11.87
CA TYR A 76 36.59 36.99 13.04
C TYR A 76 36.80 38.50 12.82
N GLY A 77 36.45 39.04 11.65
CA GLY A 77 36.74 40.43 11.28
C GLY A 77 35.87 41.48 11.98
N THR A 78 34.79 41.07 12.64
CA THR A 78 33.83 41.96 13.33
C THR A 78 33.97 41.95 14.85
N GLN A 79 34.79 41.05 15.40
CA GLN A 79 34.96 40.83 16.84
C GLN A 79 36.44 40.93 17.22
N GLU A 80 36.73 41.08 18.52
CA GLU A 80 38.11 41.01 18.98
C GLU A 80 38.65 39.58 18.71
N PRO A 81 39.79 39.44 18.01
CA PRO A 81 40.29 38.13 17.66
C PRO A 81 40.63 37.35 18.94
N PRO A 82 40.14 36.11 19.07
CA PRO A 82 40.51 35.26 20.21
C PRO A 82 42.01 35.01 20.19
N ASN A 83 42.58 34.67 21.34
CA ASN A 83 44.01 34.43 21.49
C ASN A 83 44.41 33.06 20.90
N LEU A 84 44.34 32.97 19.57
CA LEU A 84 44.61 31.78 18.78
C LEU A 84 45.72 32.06 17.77
N ASN A 85 46.41 31.01 17.34
CA ASN A 85 47.21 31.12 16.13
C ASN A 85 46.32 31.01 14.87
N PHE A 86 46.83 31.46 13.73
CA PHE A 86 46.11 31.43 12.44
C PHE A 86 45.55 30.05 12.09
N THR A 87 46.34 28.98 12.29
CA THR A 87 45.92 27.62 11.96
C THR A 87 44.81 27.13 12.88
N GLN A 88 44.88 27.43 14.18
CA GLN A 88 43.82 27.13 15.15
C GLN A 88 42.53 27.86 14.79
N ALA A 89 42.61 29.17 14.53
CA ALA A 89 41.47 29.97 14.10
C ALA A 89 40.81 29.42 12.83
N TYR A 90 41.62 28.93 11.87
CA TYR A 90 41.12 28.32 10.64
C TYR A 90 40.49 26.95 10.87
N ILE A 91 41.06 26.12 11.74
CA ILE A 91 40.49 24.80 12.09
C ILE A 91 39.12 24.97 12.76
N LEU A 92 38.97 25.98 13.63
CA LEU A 92 37.68 26.29 14.27
C LEU A 92 36.58 26.73 13.31
N LEU A 93 36.90 27.12 12.07
CA LEU A 93 35.89 27.37 11.03
C LEU A 93 35.17 26.09 10.60
N GLY A 94 35.72 24.91 10.92
CA GLY A 94 35.03 23.63 10.76
C GLY A 94 33.94 23.38 11.82
N VAL A 95 33.90 24.20 12.88
CA VAL A 95 32.83 24.18 13.89
C VAL A 95 31.78 25.24 13.51
N PRO A 96 30.48 24.91 13.58
CA PRO A 96 29.41 25.89 13.40
C PRO A 96 29.63 27.14 14.26
N GLU A 97 29.26 28.31 13.74
CA GLU A 97 29.53 29.59 14.40
C GLU A 97 28.88 29.66 15.80
N GLU A 98 27.64 29.17 15.89
CA GLU A 98 26.84 29.14 17.12
C GLU A 98 27.49 28.25 18.20
N GLU A 99 28.21 27.22 17.78
CA GLU A 99 28.84 26.25 18.68
C GLU A 99 30.31 26.57 18.99
N ARG A 100 30.93 27.51 18.25
CA ARG A 100 32.36 27.79 18.36
C ARG A 100 32.72 28.35 19.74
N ALA A 101 31.89 29.23 20.29
CA ALA A 101 32.08 29.79 21.63
C ALA A 101 32.01 28.71 22.72
N GLN A 102 31.02 27.81 22.63
CA GLN A 102 30.90 26.68 23.56
C GLN A 102 32.08 25.73 23.42
N PHE A 103 32.50 25.41 22.20
CA PHE A 103 33.66 24.56 21.93
C PHE A 103 34.95 25.12 22.53
N MET A 104 35.15 26.45 22.42
CA MET A 104 36.30 27.14 23.02
C MET A 104 36.23 27.22 24.56
N ALA A 105 35.04 27.14 25.14
CA ALA A 105 34.86 27.10 26.60
C ALA A 105 35.07 25.70 27.18
N GLU A 106 34.67 24.66 26.45
CA GLU A 106 34.79 23.26 26.87
C GLU A 106 36.20 22.68 26.65
N ILE A 107 36.91 23.16 25.63
CA ILE A 107 38.22 22.65 25.24
C ILE A 107 39.24 23.79 25.33
N ASP A 108 40.40 23.52 25.96
CA ASP A 108 41.55 24.43 25.97
C ASP A 108 42.20 24.51 24.57
N VAL A 109 41.54 25.21 23.65
CA VAL A 109 42.02 25.39 22.26
C VAL A 109 43.40 26.04 22.23
N GLU A 110 43.73 26.89 23.20
CA GLU A 110 45.02 27.59 23.28
C GLU A 110 46.17 26.65 23.60
N GLY A 111 45.93 25.67 24.48
CA GLY A 111 46.88 24.63 24.88
C GLY A 111 47.03 23.49 23.88
N LEU A 112 46.03 23.23 23.03
CA LEU A 112 46.07 22.14 22.06
C LEU A 112 47.00 22.42 20.87
N SER A 113 47.73 21.40 20.44
CA SER A 113 48.42 21.43 19.15
C SER A 113 47.42 21.47 17.99
N THR A 114 47.85 21.98 16.84
CA THR A 114 46.98 22.04 15.64
C THR A 114 46.47 20.66 15.20
N ARG A 115 47.24 19.59 15.46
CA ARG A 115 46.83 18.22 15.14
C ARG A 115 45.76 17.71 16.08
N GLU A 116 45.91 17.97 17.38
CA GLU A 116 44.91 17.59 18.39
C GLU A 116 43.61 18.36 18.19
N LEU A 117 43.69 19.67 17.92
CA LEU A 117 42.52 20.48 17.62
C LEU A 117 41.78 19.98 16.37
N GLN A 118 42.52 19.65 15.30
CA GLN A 118 41.91 19.09 14.09
C GLN A 118 41.23 17.74 14.36
N LYS A 119 41.84 16.90 15.21
CA LYS A 119 41.25 15.63 15.64
C LYS A 119 39.97 15.87 16.46
N ALA A 120 40.00 16.77 17.44
CA ALA A 120 38.86 17.10 18.28
C ALA A 120 37.67 17.63 17.47
N VAL A 121 37.90 18.54 16.53
CA VAL A 121 36.84 19.04 15.63
C VAL A 121 36.28 17.93 14.77
N LYS A 122 37.13 17.05 14.23
CA LYS A 122 36.68 15.91 13.40
C LYS A 122 35.85 14.93 14.22
N GLU A 123 36.33 14.50 15.38
CA GLU A 123 35.61 13.55 16.25
C GLU A 123 34.26 14.11 16.69
N ARG A 124 34.20 15.40 17.05
CA ARG A 124 32.93 16.06 17.39
C ARG A 124 31.97 16.11 16.20
N SER A 125 32.46 16.47 15.01
CA SER A 125 31.61 16.48 13.81
C SER A 125 31.05 15.11 13.47
N GLN A 126 31.85 14.05 13.62
CA GLN A 126 31.41 12.67 13.41
C GLN A 126 30.39 12.25 14.46
N ALA A 127 30.65 12.56 15.74
CA ALA A 127 29.71 12.27 16.82
C ALA A 127 28.37 12.99 16.65
N LEU A 128 28.37 14.25 16.18
CA LEU A 128 27.14 14.98 15.86
C LEU A 128 26.39 14.31 14.71
N GLN A 129 27.10 13.93 13.64
CA GLN A 129 26.49 13.22 12.51
C GLN A 129 25.87 11.88 12.92
N GLU A 130 26.60 11.06 13.69
CA GLU A 130 26.12 9.78 14.21
C GLU A 130 24.90 9.97 15.13
N ARG A 131 24.94 10.99 16.00
CA ARG A 131 23.81 11.33 16.87
C ARG A 131 22.58 11.73 16.05
N ASP A 132 22.75 12.57 15.04
CA ASP A 132 21.65 13.05 14.21
C ASP A 132 21.05 11.92 13.37
N GLN A 133 21.88 11.02 12.84
CA GLN A 133 21.44 9.79 12.19
C GLN A 133 20.67 8.89 13.15
N ALA A 134 21.19 8.64 14.36
CA ALA A 134 20.51 7.85 15.38
C ALA A 134 19.17 8.48 15.81
N LEU A 135 19.08 9.80 15.86
CA LEU A 135 17.82 10.52 16.13
C LEU A 135 16.82 10.33 14.99
N GLN A 136 17.25 10.44 13.74
CA GLN A 136 16.41 10.20 12.57
C GLN A 136 15.88 8.75 12.55
N GLU A 137 16.75 7.76 12.68
CA GLU A 137 16.38 6.35 12.75
C GLU A 137 15.39 6.09 13.92
N LYS A 138 15.63 6.69 15.09
CA LYS A 138 14.73 6.57 16.24
C LYS A 138 13.36 7.20 15.95
N THR A 139 13.30 8.32 15.24
CA THR A 139 12.01 8.94 14.86
C THR A 139 11.25 8.09 13.84
N GLU A 140 11.94 7.53 12.85
CA GLU A 140 11.35 6.63 11.86
C GLU A 140 10.82 5.35 12.51
N LEU A 141 11.60 4.72 13.40
CA LEU A 141 11.17 3.54 14.14
C LEU A 141 9.95 3.82 15.03
N ARG A 142 9.88 4.99 15.66
CA ARG A 142 8.70 5.39 16.46
C ARG A 142 7.45 5.56 15.60
N GLN A 143 7.60 6.15 14.42
CA GLN A 143 6.49 6.31 13.49
C GLN A 143 6.01 4.94 13.00
N ALA A 144 6.93 4.06 12.58
CA ALA A 144 6.60 2.70 12.16
C ALA A 144 5.91 1.89 13.27
N LEU A 145 6.35 2.03 14.52
CA LEU A 145 5.71 1.37 15.66
C LEU A 145 4.27 1.87 15.86
N SER A 146 4.03 3.18 15.78
CA SER A 146 2.70 3.75 15.91
C SER A 146 1.76 3.31 14.78
N GLU A 147 2.27 3.20 13.56
CA GLU A 147 1.52 2.66 12.41
C GLU A 147 1.16 1.18 12.63
N GLN A 148 2.10 0.37 13.13
CA GLN A 148 1.84 -1.01 13.48
C GLN A 148 0.82 -1.16 14.62
N GLU A 149 0.89 -0.33 15.66
CA GLU A 149 -0.10 -0.32 16.76
C GLU A 149 -1.52 -0.01 16.25
N SER A 150 -1.64 0.95 15.32
CA SER A 150 -2.91 1.25 14.65
C SER A 150 -3.43 0.06 13.85
N GLN A 151 -2.57 -0.60 13.06
CA GLN A 151 -2.94 -1.79 12.28
C GLN A 151 -3.37 -2.95 13.18
N ILE A 152 -2.65 -3.21 14.27
CA ILE A 152 -3.00 -4.24 15.25
C ILE A 152 -4.37 -3.94 15.87
N THR A 153 -4.64 -2.68 16.19
CA THR A 153 -5.94 -2.27 16.74
C THR A 153 -7.07 -2.54 15.73
N GLN A 154 -6.89 -2.14 14.46
CA GLN A 154 -7.86 -2.39 13.39
C GLN A 154 -8.11 -3.89 13.19
N LEU A 155 -7.06 -4.69 13.03
CA LEU A 155 -7.16 -6.14 12.87
C LEU A 155 -7.83 -6.80 14.10
N THR A 156 -7.57 -6.29 15.30
CA THR A 156 -8.21 -6.79 16.52
C THR A 156 -9.71 -6.51 16.52
N THR A 157 -10.13 -5.31 16.08
CA THR A 157 -11.55 -4.96 15.95
C THR A 157 -12.24 -5.80 14.88
N GLU A 158 -11.61 -6.00 13.72
CA GLU A 158 -12.14 -6.82 12.63
C GLU A 158 -12.27 -8.28 13.06
N ARG A 159 -11.24 -8.84 13.70
CA ARG A 159 -11.29 -10.20 14.27
C ARG A 159 -12.46 -10.35 15.24
N ASN A 160 -12.66 -9.39 16.14
CA ASN A 160 -13.78 -9.44 17.10
C ASN A 160 -15.13 -9.39 16.38
N HIS A 161 -15.28 -8.53 15.37
CA HIS A 161 -16.49 -8.44 14.58
C HIS A 161 -16.79 -9.74 13.82
N LEU A 162 -15.79 -10.31 13.15
CA LEU A 162 -15.90 -11.58 12.45
C LEU A 162 -16.25 -12.73 13.39
N LYS A 163 -15.68 -12.74 14.60
CA LYS A 163 -16.03 -13.73 15.63
C LYS A 163 -17.50 -13.64 16.01
N THR A 164 -18.01 -12.44 16.31
CA THR A 164 -19.44 -12.25 16.62
C THR A 164 -20.33 -12.67 15.46
N LYS A 165 -19.95 -12.34 14.22
CA LYS A 165 -20.71 -12.74 13.02
C LYS A 165 -20.73 -14.26 12.83
N ALA A 166 -19.61 -14.94 13.08
CA ALA A 166 -19.52 -16.39 13.01
C ALA A 166 -20.42 -17.06 14.07
N GLU A 167 -20.43 -16.55 15.29
CA GLU A 167 -21.32 -17.02 16.37
C GLU A 167 -22.81 -16.82 16.01
N GLN A 168 -23.17 -15.69 15.42
CA GLN A 168 -24.54 -15.43 14.93
C GLN A 168 -24.95 -16.37 13.80
N LEU A 169 -24.07 -16.57 12.81
CA LEU A 169 -24.32 -17.49 11.70
C LEU A 169 -24.50 -18.92 12.20
N SER A 170 -23.64 -19.39 13.10
CA SER A 170 -23.75 -20.72 13.70
C SER A 170 -25.08 -20.92 14.43
N LYS A 171 -25.52 -19.93 15.23
CA LYS A 171 -26.85 -19.96 15.87
C LYS A 171 -27.98 -20.04 14.85
N SER A 172 -27.95 -19.16 13.84
CA SER A 172 -28.99 -19.13 12.80
C SER A 172 -29.04 -20.43 12.00
N GLN A 173 -27.89 -21.06 11.73
CA GLN A 173 -27.81 -22.34 11.04
C GLN A 173 -28.44 -23.45 11.87
N GLY A 174 -28.13 -23.52 13.18
CA GLY A 174 -28.78 -24.48 14.08
C GLY A 174 -30.30 -24.29 14.18
N GLU A 175 -30.79 -23.06 14.16
CA GLU A 175 -32.23 -22.77 14.09
C GLU A 175 -32.87 -23.23 12.77
N GLN A 176 -32.17 -23.08 11.64
CA GLN A 176 -32.66 -23.54 10.35
C GLN A 176 -32.65 -25.07 10.25
N GLU A 177 -31.59 -25.72 10.74
CA GLU A 177 -31.50 -27.19 10.79
C GLU A 177 -32.62 -27.78 11.65
N THR A 178 -32.88 -27.22 12.83
CA THR A 178 -34.00 -27.67 13.68
C THR A 178 -35.36 -27.45 13.02
N LYS A 179 -35.57 -26.32 12.34
CA LYS A 179 -36.79 -26.08 11.55
C LYS A 179 -36.94 -27.07 10.40
N ALA A 180 -35.87 -27.35 9.65
CA ALA A 180 -35.86 -28.30 8.55
C ALA A 180 -36.25 -29.71 9.04
N VAL A 181 -35.61 -30.20 10.11
CA VAL A 181 -35.93 -31.50 10.72
C VAL A 181 -37.40 -31.56 11.18
N ASN A 182 -37.93 -30.48 11.76
CA ASN A 182 -39.32 -30.44 12.19
C ASN A 182 -40.31 -30.41 11.00
N LEU A 183 -39.98 -29.72 9.91
CA LEU A 183 -40.78 -29.72 8.69
C LEU A 183 -40.77 -31.08 8.00
N GLU A 184 -39.63 -31.75 7.96
CA GLU A 184 -39.52 -33.13 7.45
C GLU A 184 -40.38 -34.09 8.25
N LYS A 185 -40.30 -34.04 9.59
CA LYS A 185 -41.17 -34.83 10.47
C LYS A 185 -42.65 -34.56 10.22
N LYS A 186 -43.04 -33.29 10.06
CA LYS A 186 -44.42 -32.91 9.74
C LYS A 186 -44.85 -33.45 8.38
N LEU A 187 -44.03 -33.29 7.35
CA LEU A 187 -44.29 -33.84 6.01
C LEU A 187 -44.48 -35.35 6.04
N GLU A 188 -43.61 -36.06 6.74
CA GLU A 188 -43.69 -37.51 6.88
C GLU A 188 -44.97 -37.94 7.62
N SER A 189 -45.33 -37.23 8.69
CA SER A 189 -46.60 -37.48 9.40
C SER A 189 -47.83 -37.20 8.53
N LEU A 190 -47.78 -36.17 7.67
CA LEU A 190 -48.87 -35.81 6.78
C LEU A 190 -49.06 -36.84 5.67
N LYS A 191 -47.95 -37.35 5.11
CA LYS A 191 -47.95 -38.44 4.12
C LYS A 191 -48.53 -39.74 4.68
N LYS A 192 -48.31 -40.01 5.98
CA LYS A 192 -48.87 -41.17 6.69
C LYS A 192 -50.29 -40.94 7.21
N SER A 193 -50.86 -39.75 7.02
CA SER A 193 -52.20 -39.46 7.53
C SER A 193 -53.26 -40.22 6.73
N THR A 194 -54.28 -40.71 7.43
CA THR A 194 -55.43 -41.40 6.84
C THR A 194 -56.14 -40.55 5.78
N SER A 195 -56.09 -39.22 5.94
CA SER A 195 -56.62 -38.26 4.96
C SER A 195 -55.83 -38.28 3.65
N TYR A 196 -54.49 -38.26 3.71
CA TYR A 196 -53.64 -38.30 2.50
C TYR A 196 -53.77 -39.63 1.75
N GLU A 197 -53.79 -40.76 2.47
CA GLU A 197 -54.05 -42.07 1.87
C GLU A 197 -55.45 -42.16 1.26
N GLY A 198 -56.45 -41.57 1.92
CA GLY A 198 -57.82 -41.44 1.39
C GLY A 198 -57.86 -40.65 0.09
N LEU A 199 -57.17 -39.51 0.02
CA LEU A 199 -57.05 -38.69 -1.19
C LEU A 199 -56.35 -39.44 -2.32
N GLN A 200 -55.28 -40.20 -2.05
CA GLN A 200 -54.64 -41.02 -3.06
C GLN A 200 -55.58 -42.10 -3.63
N LYS A 201 -56.34 -42.77 -2.76
CA LYS A 201 -57.34 -43.77 -3.18
C LYS A 201 -58.43 -43.14 -4.03
N ILE A 202 -58.97 -41.98 -3.62
CA ILE A 202 -59.98 -41.24 -4.37
C ILE A 202 -59.44 -40.85 -5.75
N ASN A 203 -58.22 -40.31 -5.83
CA ASN A 203 -57.60 -39.92 -7.10
C ASN A 203 -57.44 -41.13 -8.03
N LYS A 204 -56.93 -42.26 -7.52
CA LYS A 204 -56.80 -43.50 -8.30
C LYS A 204 -58.16 -43.99 -8.83
N ASN A 205 -59.19 -43.94 -7.99
CA ASN A 205 -60.54 -44.34 -8.37
C ASN A 205 -61.15 -43.38 -9.41
N LEU A 206 -60.87 -42.09 -9.31
CA LEU A 206 -61.34 -41.07 -10.26
C LEU A 206 -60.72 -41.27 -11.63
N ILE A 207 -59.39 -41.50 -11.69
CA ILE A 207 -58.69 -41.84 -12.95
C ILE A 207 -59.28 -43.12 -13.56
N ALA A 208 -59.49 -44.16 -12.74
CA ALA A 208 -60.08 -45.41 -13.22
C ALA A 208 -61.51 -45.22 -13.75
N ALA A 209 -62.33 -44.39 -13.08
CA ALA A 209 -63.67 -44.05 -13.53
C ALA A 209 -63.68 -43.25 -14.84
N GLN A 210 -62.75 -42.30 -15.00
CA GLN A 210 -62.56 -41.56 -16.25
C GLN A 210 -62.17 -42.51 -17.39
N HIS A 211 -61.18 -43.38 -17.17
CA HIS A 211 -60.79 -44.38 -18.17
C HIS A 211 -61.94 -45.30 -18.54
N LYS A 212 -62.74 -45.75 -17.58
CA LYS A 212 -63.93 -46.57 -17.84
C LYS A 212 -65.00 -45.82 -18.64
N THR A 213 -65.21 -44.54 -18.34
CA THR A 213 -66.15 -43.69 -19.08
C THR A 213 -65.69 -43.52 -20.53
N ASN A 214 -64.41 -43.23 -20.74
CA ASN A 214 -63.82 -43.13 -22.07
C ASN A 214 -63.91 -44.46 -22.82
N ALA A 215 -63.62 -45.59 -22.17
CA ALA A 215 -63.75 -46.92 -22.76
C ALA A 215 -65.19 -47.23 -23.19
N ASN A 216 -66.17 -46.88 -22.35
CA ASN A 216 -67.59 -47.04 -22.69
C ASN A 216 -68.00 -46.15 -23.88
N GLN A 217 -67.50 -44.92 -23.95
CA GLN A 217 -67.74 -44.04 -25.11
C GLN A 217 -67.14 -44.63 -26.38
N ILE A 218 -65.91 -45.15 -26.32
CA ILE A 218 -65.25 -45.82 -27.45
C ILE A 218 -66.06 -47.04 -27.88
N ALA A 219 -66.51 -47.87 -26.93
CA ALA A 219 -67.32 -49.06 -27.24
C ALA A 219 -68.65 -48.69 -27.91
N PHE A 220 -69.34 -47.65 -27.43
CA PHE A 220 -70.58 -47.17 -28.04
C PHE A 220 -70.36 -46.66 -29.47
N LEU A 221 -69.30 -45.87 -29.69
CA LEU A 221 -68.95 -45.37 -31.04
C LEU A 221 -68.63 -46.54 -31.98
N TYR A 222 -67.89 -47.54 -31.49
CA TYR A 222 -67.58 -48.75 -32.25
C TYR A 222 -68.84 -49.54 -32.62
N GLU A 223 -69.73 -49.84 -31.67
CA GLU A 223 -70.99 -50.56 -31.92
C GLU A 223 -71.90 -49.81 -32.90
N SER A 224 -71.98 -48.48 -32.77
CA SER A 224 -72.73 -47.63 -33.70
C SER A 224 -72.13 -47.67 -35.11
N LEU A 225 -70.80 -47.64 -35.22
CA LEU A 225 -70.11 -47.72 -36.51
C LEU A 225 -70.31 -49.10 -37.15
N ASP A 226 -70.16 -50.20 -36.40
CA ASP A 226 -70.39 -51.56 -36.90
C ASP A 226 -71.82 -51.74 -37.42
N LYS A 227 -72.82 -51.26 -36.66
CA LYS A 227 -74.23 -51.35 -37.07
C LYS A 227 -74.52 -50.54 -38.34
N THR A 228 -74.07 -49.29 -38.39
CA THR A 228 -74.29 -48.42 -39.55
C THR A 228 -73.54 -48.93 -40.78
N PHE A 229 -72.33 -49.46 -40.61
CA PHE A 229 -71.57 -50.08 -41.69
C PHE A 229 -72.27 -51.33 -42.23
N LYS A 230 -72.75 -52.24 -41.37
CA LYS A 230 -73.53 -53.42 -41.78
C LYS A 230 -74.79 -53.02 -42.55
N GLN A 231 -75.49 -51.98 -42.11
CA GLN A 231 -76.65 -51.46 -42.82
C GLN A 231 -76.27 -50.88 -44.20
N LEU A 232 -75.19 -50.11 -44.28
CA LEU A 232 -74.69 -49.56 -45.55
C LEU A 232 -74.32 -50.68 -46.54
N VAL A 233 -73.63 -51.72 -46.07
CA VAL A 233 -73.29 -52.89 -46.90
C VAL A 233 -74.56 -53.59 -47.39
N TRP A 234 -75.55 -53.78 -46.52
CA TRP A 234 -76.83 -54.41 -46.90
C TRP A 234 -77.60 -53.59 -47.95
N GLU A 235 -77.74 -52.27 -47.75
CA GLU A 235 -78.39 -51.38 -48.71
C GLU A 235 -77.68 -51.41 -50.07
N LEU A 236 -76.33 -51.32 -50.08
CA LEU A 236 -75.53 -51.41 -51.29
C LEU A 236 -75.72 -52.75 -52.02
N SER A 237 -75.68 -53.87 -51.29
CA SER A 237 -75.92 -55.19 -51.88
C SER A 237 -77.33 -55.34 -52.43
N SER A 238 -78.35 -54.75 -51.79
CA SER A 238 -79.74 -54.80 -52.27
C SER A 238 -79.99 -53.94 -53.52
N PHE A 239 -79.13 -52.93 -53.76
CA PHE A 239 -79.21 -52.02 -54.91
C PHE A 239 -78.39 -52.50 -56.11
N ALA A 240 -77.50 -53.49 -55.91
CA ALA A 240 -76.60 -54.02 -56.94
C ALA A 240 -77.34 -54.58 -58.18
N ASP A 241 -78.55 -55.13 -57.98
CA ASP A 241 -79.39 -55.66 -59.07
C ASP A 241 -80.28 -54.58 -59.73
N LYS A 242 -80.39 -53.39 -59.14
CA LYS A 242 -81.28 -52.31 -59.59
C LYS A 242 -80.54 -51.24 -60.41
N ASP A 243 -79.33 -50.88 -60.01
CA ASP A 243 -78.49 -49.90 -60.70
C ASP A 243 -77.00 -50.19 -60.43
N LYS A 244 -76.37 -50.82 -61.43
CA LYS A 244 -74.99 -51.31 -61.34
C LYS A 244 -73.96 -50.18 -61.33
N ASP A 245 -74.24 -49.07 -62.00
CA ASP A 245 -73.33 -47.93 -62.09
C ASP A 245 -73.31 -47.19 -60.75
N THR A 246 -74.48 -46.95 -60.14
CA THR A 246 -74.58 -46.36 -58.80
C THR A 246 -73.93 -47.25 -57.73
N TYR A 247 -74.10 -48.58 -57.83
CA TYR A 247 -73.45 -49.54 -56.92
C TYR A 247 -71.91 -49.45 -56.97
N GLU A 248 -71.29 -49.50 -58.16
CA GLU A 248 -69.83 -49.45 -58.27
C GLU A 248 -69.26 -48.10 -57.80
N VAL A 249 -69.96 -46.98 -58.01
CA VAL A 249 -69.55 -45.66 -57.51
C VAL A 249 -69.52 -45.62 -55.98
N TYR A 250 -70.58 -46.06 -55.30
CA TYR A 250 -70.62 -46.01 -53.83
C TYR A 250 -69.73 -47.07 -53.18
N LYS A 251 -69.59 -48.25 -53.79
CA LYS A 251 -68.62 -49.27 -53.38
C LYS A 251 -67.19 -48.73 -53.44
N SER A 252 -66.83 -48.03 -54.52
CA SER A 252 -65.53 -47.37 -54.64
C SER A 252 -65.32 -46.30 -53.55
N LYS A 253 -66.34 -45.48 -53.25
CA LYS A 253 -66.28 -44.48 -52.17
C LYS A 253 -66.12 -45.10 -50.78
N VAL A 254 -66.80 -46.21 -50.49
CA VAL A 254 -66.67 -46.93 -49.22
C VAL A 254 -65.27 -47.54 -49.08
N LEU A 255 -64.76 -48.15 -50.16
CA LEU A 255 -63.38 -48.68 -50.18
C LEU A 255 -62.35 -47.57 -49.97
N ASP A 256 -62.51 -46.42 -50.63
CA ASP A 256 -61.61 -45.27 -50.44
C ASP A 256 -61.66 -44.75 -48.99
N PHE A 257 -62.86 -44.62 -48.41
CA PHE A 257 -63.04 -44.25 -47.00
C PHE A 257 -62.30 -45.20 -46.04
N LEU A 258 -62.46 -46.52 -46.23
CA LEU A 258 -61.77 -47.53 -45.41
C LEU A 258 -60.24 -47.50 -45.60
N THR A 259 -59.79 -47.36 -46.86
CA THR A 259 -58.36 -47.34 -47.19
C THR A 259 -57.69 -46.07 -46.69
N LYS A 260 -58.40 -44.94 -46.69
CA LYS A 260 -57.94 -43.68 -46.12
C LYS A 260 -57.90 -43.74 -44.59
N GLY A 261 -58.93 -44.31 -43.96
CA GLY A 261 -58.96 -44.53 -42.51
C GLY A 261 -57.81 -45.41 -42.01
N LEU A 262 -57.44 -46.45 -42.78
CA LEU A 262 -56.27 -47.31 -42.48
C LEU A 262 -54.92 -46.57 -42.56
N LYS A 263 -54.83 -45.49 -43.34
CA LYS A 263 -53.60 -44.69 -43.49
C LYS A 263 -53.44 -43.60 -42.42
N GLU A 264 -54.53 -43.18 -41.78
CA GLU A 264 -54.52 -42.07 -40.82
C GLU A 264 -54.15 -42.49 -39.38
N THR A 265 -53.90 -43.78 -39.11
CA THR A 265 -53.60 -44.34 -37.77
C THR A 265 -54.72 -44.11 -36.75
N ILE A 266 -55.62 -45.09 -36.63
CA ILE A 266 -56.47 -45.32 -35.46
C ILE A 266 -55.70 -46.19 -34.47
#